data_AF-A0A316URG2-F1
#
_entry.id   AF-A0A316URG2-F1
#
_cell.length_a   1.000
_cell.length_b   1.000
_cell.length_c   1.000
_cell.angle_alpha   90.00
_cell.angle_beta   90.00
_cell.angle_gamma   90.00
#
_symmetry.space_group_name_H-M   'P 1'
#
loop_
_entity.id
_entity.type
_entity.pdbx_description
1 polymer ?
#
loop_
_entity_poly.entity_id
_entity_poly.type
_entity_poly.pdbx_seq_one_letter_code
_entity_poly.pdbx_strand_id
1 'polypeptide(L)' 'MFGLRAYPVPVWKPLYPFILGGAIVFYGTVKLQNAMLESDEFKKDPRNPYANKKSGGH' A
#
# COMPACT_ATOMS: atom_id res chain seq x y z
N MET A 1 10.18 25.65 -31.42
CA MET A 1 9.70 24.67 -30.44
C MET A 1 9.60 25.39 -29.09
N PHE A 2 8.40 25.80 -28.66
CA PHE A 2 8.23 26.34 -27.30
C PHE A 2 8.30 25.15 -26.35
N GLY A 3 9.46 24.94 -25.73
CA GLY A 3 9.65 23.89 -24.73
C GLY A 3 8.76 24.15 -23.52
N LEU A 4 8.14 23.10 -22.97
CA LEU A 4 7.44 23.18 -21.70
C LEU A 4 8.43 23.62 -20.63
N ARG A 5 8.38 24.88 -20.23
CA ARG A 5 9.17 25.42 -19.13
C ARG A 5 8.54 24.93 -17.82
N ALA A 6 9.31 24.20 -17.02
CA ALA A 6 8.91 23.88 -15.65
C ALA A 6 8.98 25.14 -14.79
N TYR A 7 7.86 25.56 -14.25
CA TYR A 7 7.77 26.71 -13.33
C TYR A 7 7.78 26.20 -11.88
N PRO A 8 8.52 26.85 -10.97
CA PRO A 8 8.59 26.43 -9.57
C PRO A 8 7.31 26.82 -8.83
N VAL A 9 6.24 26.04 -9.03
CA VAL A 9 4.99 26.18 -8.28
C VAL A 9 5.06 25.41 -6.95
N PRO A 10 4.48 25.93 -5.86
CA PRO A 10 4.52 25.28 -4.56
C PRO A 10 3.58 24.06 -4.53
N VAL A 11 4.05 22.89 -4.97
CA VAL A 11 3.26 21.63 -4.98
C VAL A 11 3.23 20.97 -3.61
N TRP A 12 4.35 20.95 -2.89
CA TRP A 12 4.47 20.20 -1.63
C TRP A 12 3.57 20.72 -0.51
N LYS A 13 3.46 22.05 -0.37
CA LYS A 13 2.73 22.70 0.72
C LYS A 13 1.22 22.36 0.73
N PRO A 14 0.49 22.37 -0.40
CA PRO A 14 -0.89 21.92 -0.43
C PRO A 14 -1.04 20.39 -0.51
N LEU A 15 -0.06 19.67 -1.07
CA LEU A 15 -0.20 18.24 -1.36
C LEU A 15 0.12 17.32 -0.17
N TYR A 16 1.00 17.74 0.75
CA TYR A 16 1.45 16.87 1.85
C TYR A 16 0.34 16.27 2.73
N PRO A 17 -0.79 16.94 3.08
CA PRO A 17 -1.83 16.31 3.90
C PRO A 17 -2.49 15.13 3.17
N PHE A 18 -2.62 15.20 1.84
CA PHE A 18 -3.18 14.10 1.05
C PHE A 18 -2.22 12.93 0.92
N ILE A 19 -0.93 13.21 0.74
CA ILE A 19 0.12 12.17 0.75
C ILE A 19 0.15 11.48 2.11
N LEU A 20 0.11 12.25 3.20
CA LEU A 20 0.10 11.71 4.56
C LEU A 20 -1.15 10.86 4.82
N GLY A 21 -2.34 11.36 4.44
CA GLY A 21 -3.58 10.61 4.53
C GLY A 21 -3.53 9.29 3.74
N GLY A 22 -3.04 9.34 2.49
CA GLY A 22 -2.83 8.15 1.67
C GLY A 22 -1.87 7.14 2.30
N ALA A 23 -0.77 7.61 2.89
CA ALA A 23 0.18 6.76 3.60
C ALA A 23 -0.44 6.08 4.83
N ILE A 24 -1.26 6.81 5.60
CA ILE A 24 -1.97 6.26 6.76
C ILE A 24 -2.96 5.18 6.32
N VAL A 25 -3.78 5.47 5.31
CA VAL A 25 -4.76 4.50 4.78
C VAL A 25 -4.04 3.27 4.24
N PHE A 26 -2.99 3.46 3.44
CA PHE A 26 -2.20 2.36 2.90
C PHE A 26 -1.65 1.45 4.00
N TYR A 27 -1.04 2.03 5.04
CA TYR A 27 -0.54 1.26 6.18
C TYR A 27 -1.65 0.49 6.92
N GLY A 28 -2.80 1.14 7.14
CA GLY A 28 -3.96 0.51 7.75
C GLY A 28 -4.49 -0.65 6.91
N THR A 29 -4.62 -0.47 5.60
CA THR A 29 -5.08 -1.50 4.67
C THR A 29 -4.14 -2.69 4.62
N VAL A 30 -2.82 -2.47 4.56
CA VAL A 30 -1.84 -3.57 4.59
C VAL A 30 -1.97 -4.41 5.86
N LYS A 31 -2.10 -3.75 7.03
CA LYS A 31 -2.30 -4.48 8.30
C LYS A 31 -3.61 -5.26 8.32
N LEU A 32 -4.69 -4.64 7.86
CA LEU A 32 -6.00 -5.27 7.84
C LEU A 32 -6.01 -6.49 6.90
N GLN A 33 -5.42 -6.36 5.71
CA GLN A 33 -5.28 -7.47 4.76
C GLN A 33 -4.52 -8.64 5.38
N ASN A 34 -3.41 -8.40 6.06
CA ASN A 34 -2.64 -9.46 6.71
C ASN A 34 -3.48 -10.19 7.78
N ALA A 35 -4.21 -9.46 8.61
CA ALA A 35 -5.10 -10.06 9.62
C ALA A 35 -6.25 -10.87 8.98
N MET A 36 -6.83 -10.39 7.89
CA MET A 36 -7.89 -11.10 7.17
C MET A 36 -7.40 -12.38 6.52
N LEU A 37 -6.19 -12.36 5.94
CA LEU A 37 -5.58 -13.54 5.32
C LEU A 37 -5.19 -14.62 6.35
N GLU A 38 -5.06 -14.24 7.62
CA GLU A 38 -4.90 -15.16 8.76
C GLU A 38 -6.22 -15.62 9.37
N SER A 39 -7.39 -15.22 8.86
CA SER A 39 -8.67 -15.74 9.35
C SER A 39 -8.94 -17.16 8.85
N ASP A 40 -9.74 -17.93 9.58
CA ASP A 40 -9.97 -19.36 9.30
C ASP A 40 -10.66 -19.62 7.95
N GLU A 41 -11.38 -18.61 7.44
CA GLU A 41 -12.02 -18.62 6.12
C GLU A 41 -10.99 -18.53 4.99
N PHE A 42 -10.03 -17.60 5.09
CA PHE A 42 -9.07 -17.31 4.00
C PHE A 42 -7.74 -18.06 4.14
N LYS A 43 -7.44 -18.66 5.30
CA LYS A 43 -6.25 -19.49 5.54
C LYS A 43 -6.15 -20.70 4.61
N LYS A 44 -7.29 -21.25 4.18
CA LYS A 44 -7.36 -22.48 3.37
C LYS A 44 -7.49 -22.20 1.86
N ASP A 45 -7.58 -20.93 1.46
CA ASP A 45 -7.67 -20.57 0.06
C ASP A 45 -6.29 -20.78 -0.63
N PRO A 46 -6.19 -21.60 -1.69
CA PRO A 46 -4.94 -21.81 -2.42
C PRO A 46 -4.37 -20.55 -3.07
N ARG A 47 -5.16 -19.47 -3.19
CA ARG A 47 -4.73 -18.16 -3.70
C ARG A 47 -4.13 -17.27 -2.62
N ASN A 48 -4.21 -17.67 -1.35
CA ASN A 48 -3.65 -16.90 -0.25
C ASN A 48 -2.12 -16.95 -0.31
N PRO A 49 -1.43 -15.82 -0.53
CA PRO A 49 0.03 -15.80 -0.59
C PRO A 49 0.69 -16.23 0.74
N TYR A 50 -0.01 -16.12 1.88
CA TYR A 50 0.47 -16.60 3.18
C TYR A 50 0.46 -18.12 3.33
N ALA A 51 -0.37 -18.83 2.56
CA ALA A 51 -0.36 -20.30 2.56
C ALA A 51 0.97 -20.86 2.04
N ASN A 52 1.55 -20.21 1.02
CA ASN A 52 2.85 -20.58 0.45
C ASN A 52 4.04 -20.03 1.25
N LYS A 53 3.87 -18.91 1.97
CA LYS A 53 4.96 -18.27 2.73
C LYS A 53 5.42 -19.10 3.93
N LYS A 54 4.55 -19.91 4.54
CA LYS A 54 4.94 -20.87 5.60
C LYS A 54 5.89 -22.00 5.12
N SER A 55 5.97 -22.22 3.80
CA SER A 55 6.82 -23.26 3.19
C SER A 55 8.26 -22.76 2.87
N GLY A 56 8.55 -21.47 3.10
CA GLY A 56 9.81 -20.84 2.69
C GLY A 56 10.58 -20.11 3.80
N GLY A 57 10.52 -20.59 5.05
CA GLY A 57 11.44 -20.15 6.12
C GLY A 57 12.85 -20.65 5.83
N HIS A 58 13.89 -19.80 5.89
CA HIS A 58 14.67 -19.53 7.11
C HIS A 58 13.96 -19.86 8.43
#